data_AF-A0A531CWC0-F1
#
_entry.id   AF-A0A531CWC0-F1
#
_cell.length_a   1.000
_cell.length_b   1.000
_cell.length_c   1.000
_cell.angle_alpha   90.00
_cell.angle_beta   90.00
_cell.angle_gamma   90.00
#
_symmetry.space_group_name_H-M   'P 1'
#
loop_
_entity.id
_entity.type
_entity.pdbx_description
1 polymer ?
#
loop_
_entity_poly.entity_id
_entity_poly.type
_entity_poly.pdbx_seq_one_letter_code
_entity_poly.pdbx_strand_id
1 'polypeptide(L)' 'MAQPAQNHQANEQFHATLYRLFVERTFAWLGRCRRLAKDFERTIASAEAWILIANIRLLTRRLARP' A
#
# COMPACT_ATOMS: atom_id res chain seq x y z
N MET A 1 15.52 53.49 2.62
CA MET A 1 14.50 52.77 1.83
C MET A 1 15.10 51.44 1.40
N ALA A 2 14.87 50.36 2.16
CA ALA A 2 15.40 49.03 1.87
C ALA A 2 14.22 48.02 1.94
N GLN A 3 13.98 47.30 0.85
CA GLN A 3 12.91 46.31 0.71
C GLN A 3 13.03 45.17 1.75
N PRO A 4 11.91 44.63 2.25
CA PRO A 4 11.92 43.51 3.20
C PRO A 4 12.19 42.16 2.52
N ALA A 5 12.86 41.28 3.24
CA ALA A 5 13.21 39.92 2.86
C ALA A 5 11.96 39.06 2.59
N GLN A 6 11.72 38.72 1.34
CA GLN A 6 10.71 37.75 0.91
C GLN A 6 11.25 36.31 1.03
N ASN A 7 11.46 35.81 2.25
CA ASN A 7 11.84 34.41 2.47
C ASN A 7 10.84 33.75 3.44
N HIS A 8 9.60 33.52 2.97
CA HIS A 8 8.61 32.76 3.75
C HIS A 8 7.78 31.77 2.92
N GLN A 9 8.16 31.50 1.67
CA GLN A 9 7.58 30.39 0.93
C GLN A 9 8.39 29.13 1.26
N ALA A 10 8.10 28.53 2.41
CA ALA A 10 8.42 27.14 2.65
C ALA A 10 7.72 26.34 1.53
N ASN A 11 8.51 25.92 0.54
CA ASN A 11 8.12 24.89 -0.42
C ASN A 11 7.86 23.61 0.40
N GLU A 12 6.64 23.44 0.90
CA GLU A 12 6.15 22.14 1.36
C GLU A 12 5.89 21.27 0.13
N GLN A 13 6.97 20.92 -0.56
CA GLN A 13 6.95 19.88 -1.57
C GLN A 13 6.58 18.59 -0.85
N PHE A 14 5.38 18.11 -1.15
CA PHE A 14 4.86 16.84 -0.64
C PHE A 14 5.72 15.72 -1.22
N HIS A 15 6.78 15.34 -0.50
CA HIS A 15 7.64 14.23 -0.87
C HIS A 15 6.86 12.94 -0.66
N ALA A 16 6.12 12.52 -1.69
CA ALA A 16 5.47 11.22 -1.72
C ALA A 16 6.54 10.13 -1.60
N THR A 17 6.72 9.58 -0.39
CA THR A 17 7.69 8.52 -0.13
C THR A 17 7.32 7.29 -0.95
N LEU A 18 8.20 6.86 -1.85
CA LEU A 18 7.94 5.75 -2.78
C LEU A 18 7.53 4.47 -2.05
N TYR A 19 8.08 4.21 -0.86
CA TYR A 19 7.71 3.06 -0.04
C TYR A 19 6.23 3.03 0.36
N ARG A 20 5.63 4.20 0.62
CA ARG A 20 4.21 4.34 0.96
C ARG A 20 3.34 3.74 -0.15
N LEU A 21 3.63 4.06 -1.41
CA LEU A 21 2.85 3.61 -2.57
C LEU A 21 2.95 2.09 -2.78
N PHE A 22 4.10 1.48 -2.53
CA PHE A 22 4.23 0.03 -2.61
C PHE A 22 3.39 -0.67 -1.54
N VAL A 23 3.46 -0.17 -0.29
CA VAL A 23 2.68 -0.72 0.83
C VAL A 23 1.18 -0.55 0.57
N GLU A 24 0.74 0.63 0.18
CA GLU A 24 -0.67 0.92 -0.12
C GLU A 24 -1.20 0.08 -1.28
N ARG A 25 -0.41 -0.13 -2.34
CA ARG A 25 -0.78 -1.05 -3.42
C ARG A 25 -1.00 -2.45 -2.86
N THR A 26 -0.06 -2.99 -2.08
CA THR A 26 -0.20 -4.34 -1.49
C THR A 26 -1.48 -4.45 -0.66
N PHE A 27 -1.76 -3.49 0.21
CA PHE A 27 -3.00 -3.47 1.00
C PHE A 27 -4.27 -3.38 0.14
N ALA A 28 -4.26 -2.59 -0.93
CA ALA A 28 -5.38 -2.53 -1.87
C ALA A 28 -5.65 -3.89 -2.53
N TRP A 29 -4.61 -4.68 -2.87
CA TRP A 29 -4.79 -6.04 -3.40
C TRP A 29 -5.31 -7.01 -2.35
N LEU A 30 -4.80 -6.96 -1.12
CA LEU A 30 -5.26 -7.80 -0.01
C LEU A 30 -6.74 -7.53 0.31
N GLY A 31 -7.16 -6.27 0.26
CA GLY A 31 -8.56 -5.87 0.46
C GLY A 31 -9.55 -6.46 -0.57
N ARG A 32 -9.07 -6.92 -1.74
CA ARG A 32 -9.93 -7.62 -2.72
C ARG A 32 -10.13 -9.10 -2.41
N CYS A 33 -9.37 -9.65 -1.48
CA CYS A 33 -9.67 -10.96 -0.91
C CYS A 33 -10.65 -10.75 0.25
N ARG A 34 -11.96 -10.99 0.02
CA ARG A 34 -13.01 -10.82 1.03
C ARG A 34 -12.65 -11.43 2.38
N ARG A 35 -12.01 -12.60 2.34
CA ARG A 35 -11.59 -13.32 3.54
C ARG A 35 -10.50 -12.61 4.34
N LEU A 36 -9.64 -11.80 3.72
CA LEU A 36 -8.69 -10.96 4.46
C LEU A 36 -9.29 -9.61 4.86
N ALA A 37 -10.31 -9.14 4.13
CA ALA A 37 -10.90 -7.82 4.34
C ALA A 37 -12.06 -7.80 5.34
N LYS A 38 -12.81 -8.90 5.47
CA LYS A 38 -14.07 -8.95 6.22
C LYS A 38 -14.23 -10.16 7.13
N ASP A 39 -13.52 -11.25 6.86
CA ASP A 39 -13.59 -12.47 7.67
C ASP A 39 -12.34 -12.53 8.56
N PHE A 40 -12.50 -12.49 9.88
CA PHE A 40 -11.36 -12.67 10.78
C PHE A 40 -11.12 -14.16 11.02
N GLU A 41 -9.88 -14.60 10.81
CA GLU A 41 -9.48 -15.97 11.06
C GLU A 41 -9.33 -16.24 12.56
N ARG A 42 -9.73 -17.44 13.01
CA ARG A 42 -9.71 -17.81 14.44
C ARG A 42 -8.28 -17.96 14.98
N THR A 43 -7.32 -18.25 14.12
CA THR A 43 -5.92 -18.47 14.49
C THR A 43 -5.00 -17.68 13.57
N ILE A 44 -3.83 -17.30 14.12
CA ILE A 44 -2.79 -16.59 13.36
C ILE A 44 -2.29 -17.43 12.19
N ALA A 45 -2.09 -18.74 12.40
CA ALA A 45 -1.65 -19.65 11.34
C ALA A 45 -2.62 -19.68 10.15
N SER A 46 -3.94 -19.60 10.40
CA SER A 46 -4.92 -19.51 9.31
C SER A 46 -4.84 -18.16 8.59
N ALA A 47 -4.70 -17.06 9.34
CA ALA A 47 -4.52 -15.72 8.76
C ALA A 47 -3.28 -15.65 7.85
N GLU A 48 -2.15 -16.19 8.30
CA GLU A 48 -0.91 -16.28 7.52
C GLU A 48 -1.08 -17.08 6.24
N ALA A 49 -1.73 -18.26 6.34
CA ALA A 49 -2.03 -19.08 5.18
C ALA A 49 -2.85 -18.30 4.13
N TRP A 50 -3.85 -17.53 4.56
CA TRP A 50 -4.67 -16.72 3.66
C TRP A 50 -3.92 -15.56 3.02
N ILE A 51 -2.97 -14.93 3.74
CA ILE A 51 -2.08 -13.92 3.17
C ILE A 51 -1.21 -14.53 2.07
N LEU A 52 -0.63 -15.71 2.30
CA LEU A 52 0.17 -16.41 1.30
C LEU A 52 -0.66 -16.79 0.06
N ILE A 53 -1.86 -17.35 0.27
CA ILE A 53 -2.80 -17.68 -0.82
C ILE A 53 -3.18 -16.44 -1.63
N ALA A 54 -3.43 -15.30 -0.99
CA ALA A 54 -3.74 -14.05 -1.67
C ALA A 54 -2.57 -13.57 -2.56
N ASN A 55 -1.33 -13.69 -2.07
CA ASN A 55 -0.13 -13.36 -2.85
C ASN A 55 0.07 -14.31 -4.03
N ILE A 56 -0.11 -15.62 -3.85
CA ILE A 56 -0.04 -16.61 -4.94
C ILE A 56 -1.04 -16.23 -6.03
N ARG A 57 -2.31 -15.98 -5.68
CA ARG A 57 -3.35 -15.57 -6.64
C ARG A 57 -2.99 -14.30 -7.41
N LEU A 58 -2.38 -13.33 -6.75
CA LEU A 58 -1.91 -12.10 -7.39
C LEU A 58 -0.80 -12.40 -8.41
N LEU A 59 0.21 -13.17 -8.00
CA LEU A 59 1.34 -13.54 -8.86
C LEU A 59 0.90 -14.38 -10.05
N THR A 60 0.05 -15.39 -9.86
CA THR A 60 -0.49 -16.22 -10.94
C THR A 60 -1.22 -15.37 -11.99
N ARG A 61 -2.02 -14.37 -11.56
CA ARG A 61 -2.71 -13.46 -12.50
C ARG A 61 -1.76 -12.58 -13.29
N ARG A 62 -0.66 -12.13 -12.68
CA ARG A 62 0.37 -11.33 -13.36
C ARG A 62 1.16 -12.17 -14.35
N LEU A 63 1.48 -13.42 -14.00
CA LEU A 63 2.17 -14.35 -14.90
C LEU A 63 1.30 -14.78 -16.08
N ALA A 64 -0.01 -14.95 -15.87
CA ALA A 64 -0.94 -15.37 -16.91
C ALA A 64 -1.33 -14.24 -17.88
N ARG A 65 -1.00 -12.98 -17.58
CA ARG A 65 -1.34 -11.82 -18.41
C ARG A 65 -0.09 -10.94 -18.59
N PRO A 66 0.76 -11.24 -19.61
CA PRO A 66 1.93 -10.43 -19.91
C PRO A 66 1.57 -9.00 -20.31
#